data_AF-A0A2S4PZY0-F1
#
_entry.id   AF-A0A2S4PZY0-F1
#
_cell.length_a   1.000
_cell.length_b   1.000
_cell.length_c   1.000
_cell.angle_alpha   90.00
_cell.angle_beta   90.00
_cell.angle_gamma   90.00
#
_symmetry.space_group_name_H-M   'P 1'
#
loop_
_entity.id
_entity.type
_entity.pdbx_description
1 polymer ?
#
loop_
_entity_poly.entity_id
_entity_poly.type
_entity_poly.pdbx_seq_one_letter_code
_entity_poly.pdbx_strand_id
1 'polypeptide(L)'
;MPIVDFFISWILLSYVVSTHFVLGRRELKENGYDCGGKFFDDQMIHNELKKAFSDEGRKILMPYSGPLYSSTLSCAVWPILPLESPPKSTKYSRQNPIYQLVFDENGKVIDVIVKLANKQFAKCWRVDKQQSEASINSVVESNGYECGPEFIPDTRLAEIANIARHYLGTQLYYPLKYKGNLYSKELRYEIWPINYRTLVFPRHPITPRTGSIYIVIDLIGQLKDVIARTSDKNHIRCMRARKVSPAPDNDEPNQILDKPTRKGYVCKDEFFDDIYLSHISRKFRKQGSFPKLRYKLPDNTLCSLWPLNKIEMKVGDDRVDELYLALATNFRVKDVVMQLGEDLVPCKREVIAAGSPDNLIFRYNFDDFSRWEIAKAAAIARKKNRYYPY
;
A
#
# COMPACT_ATOMS: atom_id res chain seq x y z
N MET A 1 13.71 53.74 -21.55
CA MET A 1 12.97 53.10 -20.44
C MET A 1 12.78 51.60 -20.74
N PRO A 2 13.73 50.72 -20.33
CA PRO A 2 13.38 49.30 -20.15
C PRO A 2 14.03 48.61 -18.93
N ILE A 3 14.88 49.29 -18.15
CA ILE A 3 15.65 48.65 -17.06
C ILE A 3 14.80 48.50 -15.79
N VAL A 4 13.86 49.41 -15.53
CA VAL A 4 13.04 49.40 -14.30
C VAL A 4 12.03 48.24 -14.31
N ASP A 5 11.48 47.89 -15.47
CA ASP A 5 10.49 46.80 -15.59
C ASP A 5 11.12 45.42 -15.38
N PHE A 6 12.40 45.24 -15.71
CA PHE A 6 13.11 43.97 -15.51
C PHE A 6 13.36 43.68 -14.01
N PHE A 7 13.68 44.72 -13.23
CA PHE A 7 13.88 44.58 -11.79
C PHE A 7 12.57 44.32 -11.04
N ILE A 8 11.47 44.97 -11.43
CA ILE A 8 10.16 44.73 -10.81
C ILE A 8 9.65 43.32 -11.15
N SER A 9 9.86 42.86 -12.39
CA SER A 9 9.53 41.48 -12.79
C SER A 9 10.33 40.44 -12.00
N TRP A 10 11.64 40.65 -11.80
CA TRP A 10 12.48 39.74 -11.03
C TRP A 10 12.11 39.71 -9.53
N ILE A 11 11.84 40.87 -8.94
CA ILE A 11 11.41 40.95 -7.53
C ILE A 11 10.06 40.25 -7.34
N LEU A 12 9.09 40.48 -8.23
CA LEU A 12 7.79 39.80 -8.17
C LEU A 12 7.92 38.29 -8.42
N LEU A 13 8.79 37.85 -9.34
CA LEU A 13 9.06 36.42 -9.56
C LEU A 13 9.70 35.77 -8.33
N SER A 14 10.65 36.45 -7.69
CA SER A 14 11.28 35.96 -6.45
C SER A 14 10.31 35.93 -5.27
N TYR A 15 9.34 36.87 -5.19
CA TYR A 15 8.29 36.88 -4.18
C TYR A 15 7.27 35.76 -4.39
N VAL A 16 6.92 35.44 -5.63
CA VAL A 16 6.00 34.33 -5.96
C VAL A 16 6.66 32.98 -5.67
N VAL A 17 7.97 32.83 -5.90
CA VAL A 17 8.67 31.58 -5.58
C VAL A 17 8.96 31.43 -4.07
N SER A 18 9.19 32.54 -3.35
CA SER A 18 9.56 32.48 -1.92
C SER A 18 8.38 32.45 -0.93
N THR A 19 7.15 32.75 -1.35
CA THR A 19 5.96 32.73 -0.47
C THR A 19 5.18 31.41 -0.52
N HIS A 20 5.60 30.48 -1.37
CA HIS A 20 4.99 29.17 -1.43
C HIS A 20 5.68 28.20 -0.45
N PHE A 21 4.94 27.91 0.63
CA PHE A 21 5.12 26.79 1.57
C PHE A 21 6.12 26.96 2.72
N VAL A 22 5.93 28.00 3.55
CA VAL A 22 6.08 27.75 5.00
C VAL A 22 4.86 26.93 5.41
N LEU A 23 4.93 25.63 5.17
CA LEU A 23 3.97 24.65 5.68
C LEU A 23 3.85 24.91 7.18
N GLY A 24 2.64 25.14 7.66
CA GLY A 24 2.33 25.40 9.08
C GLY A 24 2.66 24.20 9.97
N ARG A 25 3.94 23.85 10.06
CA ARG A 25 4.49 22.91 11.01
C ARG A 25 4.50 23.63 12.35
N ARG A 26 4.17 22.90 13.41
CA ARG A 26 4.69 23.28 14.72
C ARG A 26 6.20 23.39 14.54
N GLU A 27 6.77 24.56 14.77
CA GLU A 27 8.22 24.71 14.82
C GLU A 27 8.74 23.75 15.90
N LEU A 28 9.15 22.57 15.48
CA LEU A 28 9.76 21.58 16.37
C LEU A 28 11.14 22.14 16.68
N LYS A 29 11.26 22.76 17.85
CA LYS A 29 12.52 23.35 18.33
C LYS A 29 13.51 22.29 18.80
N GLU A 30 13.25 21.02 18.56
CA GLU A 30 13.91 19.86 19.15
C GLU A 30 14.30 18.84 18.07
N ASN A 31 15.43 18.16 18.26
CA ASN A 31 15.83 17.05 17.40
C ASN A 31 15.05 15.79 17.83
N GLY A 32 14.63 14.97 16.88
CA GLY A 32 13.88 13.76 17.20
C GLY A 32 13.21 13.11 15.99
N TYR A 33 12.15 12.37 16.26
CA TYR A 33 11.38 11.64 15.25
C TYR A 33 9.90 12.02 15.30
N ASP A 34 9.38 12.51 14.18
CA ASP A 34 7.95 12.80 13.99
C ASP A 34 7.25 11.58 13.37
N CYS A 35 6.41 10.94 14.18
CA CYS A 35 5.62 9.77 13.81
C CYS A 35 4.15 10.12 13.52
N GLY A 36 3.89 11.36 13.10
CA GLY A 36 2.60 11.75 12.54
C GLY A 36 1.53 11.95 13.59
N GLY A 37 1.87 12.45 14.76
CA GLY A 37 0.94 12.67 15.88
C GLY A 37 1.59 12.48 17.23
N LYS A 38 2.74 11.79 17.25
CA LYS A 38 3.67 11.75 18.37
C LYS A 38 5.06 12.15 17.88
N PHE A 39 5.74 12.93 18.69
CA PHE A 39 7.13 13.33 18.49
C PHE A 39 7.97 12.67 19.58
N PHE A 40 9.10 12.07 19.20
CA PHE A 40 10.04 11.43 20.12
C PHE A 40 11.37 12.16 20.02
N ASP A 41 11.66 13.02 21.00
CA ASP A 41 12.93 13.74 21.05
C ASP A 41 14.12 12.81 21.33
N ASP A 42 15.32 13.26 21.03
CA ASP A 42 16.55 12.48 21.19
C ASP A 42 16.80 12.00 22.62
N GLN A 43 16.40 12.79 23.62
CA GLN A 43 16.56 12.43 25.02
C GLN A 43 15.64 11.25 25.38
N MET A 44 14.40 11.26 24.89
CA MET A 44 13.46 10.17 25.02
C MET A 44 13.98 8.90 24.33
N ILE A 45 14.51 9.02 23.11
CA ILE A 45 15.11 7.89 22.39
C ILE A 45 16.29 7.30 23.16
N HIS A 46 17.18 8.14 23.67
CA HIS A 46 18.32 7.70 24.49
C HIS A 46 17.87 6.99 25.77
N ASN A 47 16.84 7.50 26.45
CA ASN A 47 16.29 6.87 27.64
C ASN A 47 15.66 5.51 27.34
N GLU A 48 14.93 5.38 26.21
CA GLU A 48 14.37 4.10 25.77
C GLU A 48 15.46 3.11 25.37
N LEU A 49 16.54 3.57 24.73
CA LEU A 49 17.69 2.74 24.39
C LEU A 49 18.38 2.20 25.67
N LYS A 50 18.58 3.04 26.69
CA LYS A 50 19.10 2.60 28.00
C LYS A 50 18.23 1.51 28.64
N LYS A 51 16.90 1.66 28.57
CA LYS A 51 15.96 0.64 29.07
C LYS A 51 16.05 -0.65 28.25
N ALA A 52 16.14 -0.54 26.92
CA ALA A 52 16.26 -1.69 26.02
C ALA A 52 17.51 -2.53 26.31
N PHE A 53 18.61 -1.89 26.72
CA PHE A 53 19.88 -2.54 27.05
C PHE A 53 20.05 -2.95 28.52
N SER A 54 19.07 -2.68 29.39
CA SER A 54 19.07 -3.21 30.77
C SER A 54 18.90 -4.73 30.78
N ASP A 55 19.19 -5.38 31.91
CA ASP A 55 19.06 -6.83 32.05
C ASP A 55 17.63 -7.32 31.78
N GLU A 56 16.63 -6.54 32.17
CA GLU A 56 15.21 -6.80 31.86
C GLU A 56 14.88 -6.48 30.41
N GLY A 57 15.42 -5.40 29.85
CA GLY A 57 15.19 -4.98 28.47
C GLY A 57 15.67 -6.04 27.46
N ARG A 58 16.89 -6.55 27.67
CA ARG A 58 17.51 -7.58 26.82
C ARG A 58 16.67 -8.85 26.70
N LYS A 59 15.92 -9.22 27.75
CA LYS A 59 15.02 -10.39 27.76
C LYS A 59 13.79 -10.22 26.85
N ILE A 60 13.50 -9.00 26.42
CA ILE A 60 12.29 -8.63 25.67
C ILE A 60 12.65 -8.10 24.26
N LEU A 61 13.93 -7.92 23.96
CA LEU A 61 14.37 -7.54 22.62
C LEU A 61 13.88 -8.55 21.58
N MET A 62 13.37 -8.02 20.48
CA MET A 62 12.89 -8.83 19.38
C MET A 62 13.73 -8.54 18.14
N PRO A 63 14.11 -9.56 17.35
CA PRO A 63 14.67 -9.32 16.04
C PRO A 63 13.61 -8.66 15.15
N TYR A 64 14.02 -7.69 14.34
CA TYR A 64 13.14 -7.15 13.31
C TYR A 64 12.89 -8.21 12.24
N SER A 65 11.63 -8.43 11.87
CA SER A 65 11.24 -9.43 10.85
C SER A 65 10.38 -8.83 9.74
N GLY A 66 10.53 -7.53 9.47
CA GLY A 66 9.72 -6.82 8.49
C GLY A 66 10.47 -6.44 7.20
N PRO A 67 9.75 -5.91 6.21
CA PRO A 67 10.31 -5.53 4.91
C PRO A 67 10.97 -4.13 4.84
N LEU A 68 11.03 -3.35 5.92
CA LEU A 68 11.60 -1.99 5.88
C LEU A 68 13.13 -1.97 5.78
N TYR A 69 13.79 -3.03 6.23
CA TYR A 69 15.25 -3.13 6.21
C TYR A 69 15.62 -4.42 5.48
N SER A 70 16.80 -4.42 4.87
CA SER A 70 17.36 -5.62 4.26
C SER A 70 17.49 -6.74 5.31
N SER A 71 17.22 -7.99 4.93
CA SER A 71 17.46 -9.15 5.80
C SER A 71 18.94 -9.35 6.14
N THR A 72 19.85 -8.68 5.42
CA THR A 72 21.28 -8.67 5.73
C THR A 72 21.63 -7.77 6.91
N LEU A 73 20.74 -6.85 7.31
CA LEU A 73 20.92 -6.00 8.48
C LEU A 73 20.34 -6.71 9.71
N SER A 74 21.20 -7.03 10.67
CA SER A 74 20.82 -7.57 11.99
C SER A 74 20.20 -6.46 12.86
N CYS A 75 18.93 -6.13 12.61
CA CYS A 75 18.21 -5.12 13.40
C CYS A 75 17.43 -5.75 14.57
N ALA A 76 17.48 -5.09 15.72
CA ALA A 76 16.58 -5.35 16.85
C ALA A 76 15.53 -4.24 16.96
N VAL A 77 14.39 -4.58 17.59
CA VAL A 77 13.34 -3.61 17.89
C VAL A 77 12.98 -3.56 19.36
N TRP A 78 12.65 -2.36 19.82
CA TRP A 78 12.15 -2.08 21.16
C TRP A 78 10.84 -1.27 21.10
N PRO A 79 9.76 -1.69 21.79
CA PRO A 79 8.51 -0.95 21.78
C PRO A 79 8.63 0.37 22.57
N ILE A 80 8.27 1.49 21.94
CA ILE A 80 8.23 2.80 22.61
C ILE A 80 6.80 3.12 23.03
N LEU A 81 6.62 3.60 24.27
CA LEU A 81 5.35 4.10 24.77
C LEU A 81 5.34 5.63 24.78
N PRO A 82 4.35 6.29 24.15
CA PRO A 82 4.17 7.73 24.31
C PRO A 82 3.93 8.09 25.78
N LEU A 83 4.54 9.19 26.24
CA LEU A 83 4.48 9.66 27.64
C LEU A 83 3.05 9.78 28.20
N GLU A 84 2.10 10.17 27.34
CA GLU A 84 0.68 10.39 27.69
C GLU A 84 -0.15 9.09 27.72
N SER A 85 0.46 7.94 27.45
CA SER A 85 -0.29 6.68 27.42
C SER A 85 -0.65 6.29 28.85
N PRO A 86 -1.93 6.03 29.17
CA PRO A 86 -2.28 5.53 30.49
C PRO A 86 -1.50 4.25 30.77
N PRO A 87 -1.15 3.96 32.04
CA PRO A 87 -0.47 2.74 32.44
C PRO A 87 -1.38 1.53 32.22
N LYS A 88 -1.56 1.14 30.95
CA LYS A 88 -2.18 -0.12 30.57
C LYS A 88 -1.21 -1.23 30.96
N SER A 89 -1.77 -2.43 31.23
CA SER A 89 -0.96 -3.61 31.56
C SER A 89 0.20 -3.72 30.56
N THR A 90 1.43 -3.66 31.08
CA THR A 90 2.67 -3.60 30.29
C THR A 90 2.79 -4.76 29.30
N LYS A 91 2.10 -5.88 29.56
CA LYS A 91 2.14 -7.09 28.73
C LYS A 91 1.45 -6.94 27.36
N TYR A 92 0.25 -6.33 27.31
CA TYR A 92 -0.51 -6.21 26.05
C TYR A 92 0.11 -5.19 25.08
N SER A 93 0.55 -4.03 25.59
CA SER A 93 1.15 -2.98 24.76
C SER A 93 2.45 -3.45 24.06
N ARG A 94 3.15 -4.43 24.65
CA ARG A 94 4.37 -5.01 24.08
C ARG A 94 4.14 -5.99 22.93
N GLN A 95 2.98 -6.65 22.87
CA GLN A 95 2.69 -7.63 21.81
C GLN A 95 2.30 -6.97 20.48
N ASN A 96 1.80 -5.74 20.52
CA ASN A 96 1.31 -5.04 19.36
C ASN A 96 1.64 -3.54 19.43
N PRO A 97 2.92 -3.17 19.51
CA PRO A 97 3.30 -1.78 19.69
C PRO A 97 2.99 -0.98 18.44
N ILE A 98 2.54 0.27 18.65
CA ILE A 98 2.30 1.23 17.58
C ILE A 98 3.62 1.86 17.14
N TYR A 99 4.52 2.15 18.09
CA TYR A 99 5.83 2.76 17.83
C TYR A 99 6.93 1.79 18.28
N GLN A 100 7.98 1.67 17.48
CA GLN A 100 9.15 0.86 17.79
C GLN A 100 10.42 1.63 17.48
N LEU A 101 11.41 1.53 18.38
CA LEU A 101 12.79 1.91 18.12
C LEU A 101 13.46 0.78 17.37
N VAL A 102 14.23 1.11 16.33
CA VAL A 102 15.06 0.17 15.58
C VAL A 102 16.52 0.54 15.76
N PHE A 103 17.34 -0.45 16.09
CA PHE A 103 18.78 -0.27 16.27
C PHE A 103 19.55 -1.50 15.78
N ASP A 104 20.82 -1.31 15.46
CA ASP A 104 21.73 -2.38 15.05
C ASP A 104 22.26 -3.17 16.25
N GLU A 105 23.07 -4.19 15.96
CA GLU A 105 23.73 -5.04 16.97
C GLU A 105 24.68 -4.27 17.91
N ASN A 106 25.16 -3.10 17.50
CA ASN A 106 26.01 -2.22 18.32
C ASN A 106 25.19 -1.23 19.17
N GLY A 107 23.87 -1.29 19.09
CA GLY A 107 22.97 -0.35 19.75
C GLY A 107 22.92 1.03 19.12
N LYS A 108 23.43 1.19 17.89
CA LYS A 108 23.24 2.42 17.13
C LYS A 108 21.79 2.49 16.68
N VAL A 109 21.12 3.59 17.01
CA VAL A 109 19.76 3.86 16.54
C VAL A 109 19.78 4.00 15.02
N ILE A 110 18.99 3.15 14.35
CA ILE A 110 18.77 3.21 12.91
C ILE A 110 17.62 4.17 12.64
N ASP A 111 16.47 3.94 13.26
CA ASP A 111 15.22 4.65 12.96
C ASP A 111 14.19 4.45 14.08
N VAL A 112 13.15 5.28 14.08
CA VAL A 112 11.88 5.01 14.78
C VAL A 112 10.84 4.65 13.73
N ILE A 113 10.07 3.59 13.97
CA ILE A 113 9.03 3.13 13.05
C ILE A 113 7.65 3.18 13.71
N VAL A 114 6.63 3.51 12.92
CA VAL A 114 5.24 3.57 13.34
C VAL A 114 4.39 2.58 12.55
N LYS A 115 3.40 1.98 13.22
CA LYS A 115 2.46 1.06 12.64
C LYS A 115 1.41 1.80 11.80
N LEU A 116 1.26 1.36 10.57
CA LEU A 116 0.28 1.86 9.61
C LEU A 116 -1.09 1.18 9.81
N ALA A 117 -2.13 1.79 9.24
CA ALA A 117 -3.49 1.26 9.26
C ALA A 117 -3.62 -0.15 8.63
N ASN A 118 -2.72 -0.49 7.69
CA ASN A 118 -2.63 -1.81 7.07
C ASN A 118 -1.78 -2.82 7.87
N LYS A 119 -1.41 -2.49 9.12
CA LYS A 119 -0.57 -3.27 10.04
C LYS A 119 0.90 -3.43 9.62
N GLN A 120 1.33 -2.85 8.51
CA GLN A 120 2.75 -2.70 8.19
C GLN A 120 3.36 -1.58 9.04
N PHE A 121 4.67 -1.38 8.93
CA PHE A 121 5.38 -0.28 9.56
C PHE A 121 5.89 0.69 8.50
N ALA A 122 6.14 1.93 8.92
CA ALA A 122 6.86 2.93 8.16
C ALA A 122 7.81 3.71 9.08
N LYS A 123 8.88 4.24 8.49
CA LYS A 123 9.83 5.09 9.20
C LYS A 123 9.18 6.41 9.57
N CYS A 124 9.44 6.85 10.79
CA CYS A 124 9.10 8.20 11.24
C CYS A 124 10.10 9.19 10.67
N TRP A 125 9.66 10.44 10.55
CA TRP A 125 10.48 11.48 9.96
C TRP A 125 11.51 11.98 10.96
N ARG A 126 12.81 11.86 10.62
CA ARG A 126 13.87 12.48 11.42
C ARG A 126 13.79 14.00 11.30
N VAL A 127 13.68 14.68 12.42
CA VAL A 127 13.67 16.14 12.52
C VAL A 127 15.00 16.55 13.15
N ASP A 128 15.83 17.24 12.38
CA ASP A 128 17.07 17.83 12.87
C ASP A 128 16.98 19.36 12.77
N LYS A 129 17.24 20.07 13.88
CA LYS A 129 17.15 21.54 13.98
C LYS A 129 17.98 22.27 12.93
N GLN A 130 19.08 21.65 12.49
CA GLN A 130 20.03 22.26 11.55
C GLN A 130 19.62 22.05 10.09
N GLN A 131 18.68 21.14 9.82
CA GLN A 131 18.32 20.76 8.46
C GLN A 131 17.08 21.55 8.00
N SER A 132 17.24 22.39 6.98
CA SER A 132 16.11 23.13 6.41
C SER A 132 15.14 22.16 5.73
N GLU A 133 13.83 22.40 5.79
CA GLU A 133 12.84 21.53 5.12
C GLU A 133 13.13 21.34 3.63
N ALA A 134 13.67 22.37 2.98
CA ALA A 134 14.11 22.32 1.59
C ALA A 134 15.16 21.23 1.34
N SER A 135 16.15 21.10 2.23
CA SER A 135 17.20 20.09 2.11
C SER A 135 16.71 18.66 2.32
N ILE A 136 15.61 18.47 3.05
CA ILE A 136 15.04 17.14 3.31
C ILE A 136 14.16 16.68 2.13
N ASN A 137 13.48 17.62 1.47
CA ASN A 137 12.72 17.33 0.26
C ASN A 137 13.59 17.28 -1.00
N SER A 138 14.77 17.92 -0.97
CA SER A 138 15.74 17.88 -2.07
C SER A 138 16.72 16.71 -1.90
N VAL A 139 16.22 15.48 -1.91
CA VAL A 139 17.09 14.39 -2.33
C VAL A 139 17.34 14.64 -3.82
N VAL A 140 18.50 15.22 -4.12
CA VAL A 140 19.01 15.41 -5.48
C VAL A 140 18.86 14.07 -6.20
N GLU A 141 18.10 14.06 -7.29
CA GLU A 141 17.77 12.85 -8.08
C GLU A 141 16.77 11.87 -7.43
N SER A 142 15.92 12.30 -6.49
CA SER A 142 14.76 11.49 -6.08
C SER A 142 13.85 11.21 -7.27
N ASN A 143 13.41 9.96 -7.37
CA ASN A 143 12.55 9.47 -8.45
C ASN A 143 11.25 8.83 -7.92
N GLY A 144 10.94 9.04 -6.64
CA GLY A 144 9.74 8.53 -6.00
C GLY A 144 9.70 8.78 -4.50
N TYR A 145 8.79 8.06 -3.84
CA TYR A 145 8.56 8.10 -2.40
C TYR A 145 8.65 6.71 -1.77
N GLU A 146 9.27 6.63 -0.60
CA GLU A 146 9.25 5.47 0.27
C GLU A 146 8.17 5.65 1.35
N CYS A 147 7.16 4.78 1.29
CA CYS A 147 5.99 4.78 2.19
C CYS A 147 5.86 3.41 2.85
N GLY A 148 6.50 3.23 4.00
CA GLY A 148 6.63 1.89 4.57
C GLY A 148 7.52 1.02 3.67
N PRO A 149 7.15 -0.24 3.39
CA PRO A 149 7.98 -1.09 2.53
C PRO A 149 7.80 -0.82 1.03
N GLU A 150 6.88 0.07 0.66
CA GLU A 150 6.53 0.32 -0.72
C GLU A 150 7.31 1.54 -1.23
N PHE A 151 7.91 1.39 -2.41
CA PHE A 151 8.48 2.50 -3.16
C PHE A 151 7.54 2.88 -4.31
N ILE A 152 7.20 4.15 -4.42
CA ILE A 152 6.20 4.67 -5.36
C ILE A 152 6.91 5.64 -6.32
N PRO A 153 7.12 5.26 -7.60
CA PRO A 153 7.81 6.10 -8.57
C PRO A 153 7.04 7.37 -8.92
N ASP A 154 7.75 8.42 -9.31
CA ASP A 154 7.16 9.71 -9.70
C ASP A 154 6.24 9.62 -10.91
N THR A 155 6.61 8.79 -11.89
CA THR A 155 5.76 8.51 -13.06
C THR A 155 4.40 7.97 -12.63
N ARG A 156 4.39 7.08 -11.64
CA ARG A 156 3.16 6.53 -11.07
C ARG A 156 2.36 7.55 -10.29
N LEU A 157 3.02 8.41 -9.53
CA LEU A 157 2.35 9.48 -8.80
C LEU A 157 1.70 10.49 -9.75
N ALA A 158 2.35 10.80 -10.87
CA ALA A 158 1.80 11.66 -11.91
C ALA A 158 0.53 11.06 -12.54
N GLU A 159 0.52 9.75 -12.85
CA GLU A 159 -0.68 9.04 -13.33
C GLU A 159 -1.82 9.14 -12.32
N ILE A 160 -1.55 8.84 -11.04
CA ILE A 160 -2.57 8.86 -9.98
C ILE A 160 -3.08 10.29 -9.75
N ALA A 161 -2.20 11.29 -9.76
CA ALA A 161 -2.59 12.69 -9.62
C ALA A 161 -3.45 13.15 -10.80
N ASN A 162 -3.15 12.71 -12.02
CA ASN A 162 -3.98 13.01 -13.18
C ASN A 162 -5.38 12.41 -13.05
N ILE A 163 -5.49 11.15 -12.62
CA ILE A 163 -6.78 10.51 -12.31
C ILE A 163 -7.53 11.30 -11.23
N ALA A 164 -6.87 11.61 -10.12
CA ALA A 164 -7.48 12.34 -9.02
C ALA A 164 -8.01 13.71 -9.46
N ARG A 165 -7.27 14.42 -10.33
CA ARG A 165 -7.67 15.71 -10.90
C ARG A 165 -8.97 15.61 -11.70
N HIS A 166 -9.17 14.54 -12.48
CA HIS A 166 -10.41 14.32 -13.24
C HIS A 166 -11.65 14.17 -12.35
N TYR A 167 -11.47 13.80 -11.08
CA TYR A 167 -12.56 13.61 -10.13
C TYR A 167 -12.76 14.78 -9.16
N LEU A 168 -11.95 15.84 -9.24
CA LEU A 168 -12.13 17.04 -8.42
C LEU A 168 -13.51 17.67 -8.66
N GLY A 169 -14.19 18.02 -7.56
CA GLY A 169 -15.53 18.64 -7.61
C GLY A 169 -16.66 17.70 -7.99
N THR A 170 -16.39 16.42 -8.30
CA THR A 170 -17.45 15.42 -8.50
C THR A 170 -18.10 15.03 -7.17
N GLN A 171 -19.33 14.53 -7.20
CA GLN A 171 -20.03 14.01 -6.00
C GLN A 171 -19.55 12.61 -5.59
N LEU A 172 -18.40 12.16 -6.09
CA LEU A 172 -17.82 10.89 -5.71
C LEU A 172 -17.13 10.96 -4.35
N TYR A 173 -16.84 9.80 -3.78
CA TYR A 173 -16.22 9.70 -2.46
C TYR A 173 -14.80 10.25 -2.41
N TYR A 174 -14.04 10.15 -3.50
CA TYR A 174 -12.71 10.74 -3.63
C TYR A 174 -12.69 11.74 -4.80
N PRO A 175 -11.81 12.76 -4.75
CA PRO A 175 -10.87 13.08 -3.66
C PRO A 175 -11.56 13.50 -2.36
N LEU A 176 -10.94 13.20 -1.20
CA LEU A 176 -11.48 13.50 0.12
C LEU A 176 -10.76 14.70 0.73
N LYS A 177 -11.49 15.63 1.35
CA LYS A 177 -10.86 16.69 2.16
C LYS A 177 -9.94 16.09 3.21
N TYR A 178 -8.68 16.55 3.25
CA TYR A 178 -7.70 16.11 4.22
C TYR A 178 -8.16 16.44 5.65
N LYS A 179 -8.11 15.44 6.52
CA LYS A 179 -8.35 15.58 7.95
C LYS A 179 -7.23 14.86 8.71
N GLY A 180 -6.28 15.62 9.23
CA GLY A 180 -5.15 15.06 9.97
C GLY A 180 -4.25 16.12 10.60
N ASN A 181 -3.07 15.68 11.02
CA ASN A 181 -2.11 16.44 11.81
C ASN A 181 -1.01 17.14 10.99
N LEU A 182 -0.92 16.90 9.68
CA LEU A 182 0.21 17.37 8.86
C LEU A 182 0.00 18.74 8.20
N TYR A 183 -1.26 19.13 7.98
CA TYR A 183 -1.62 20.32 7.20
C TYR A 183 -2.74 21.10 7.90
N SER A 184 -2.67 22.44 7.83
CA SER A 184 -3.78 23.29 8.27
C SER A 184 -5.03 23.01 7.43
N LYS A 185 -6.21 23.07 8.09
CA LYS A 185 -7.51 22.94 7.41
C LYS A 185 -7.74 24.05 6.37
N GLU A 186 -7.10 25.21 6.53
CA GLU A 186 -7.24 26.37 5.64
C GLU A 186 -6.66 26.13 4.24
N LEU A 187 -5.65 25.25 4.14
CA LEU A 187 -5.01 24.88 2.88
C LEU A 187 -5.95 24.08 1.97
N ARG A 188 -7.06 23.56 2.52
CA ARG A 188 -8.11 22.82 1.80
C ARG A 188 -7.55 21.71 0.89
N TYR A 189 -6.45 21.08 1.30
CA TYR A 189 -5.93 19.92 0.59
C TYR A 189 -6.91 18.77 0.60
N GLU A 190 -6.84 17.99 -0.45
CA GLU A 190 -7.58 16.76 -0.61
C GLU A 190 -6.62 15.58 -0.75
N ILE A 191 -7.09 14.40 -0.40
CA ILE A 191 -6.32 13.17 -0.47
C ILE A 191 -6.98 12.16 -1.38
N TRP A 192 -6.14 11.42 -2.08
CA TRP A 192 -6.55 10.36 -2.98
C TRP A 192 -5.73 9.10 -2.69
N PRO A 193 -6.36 7.94 -2.47
CA PRO A 193 -5.65 6.75 -2.01
C PRO A 193 -4.77 6.21 -3.13
N ILE A 194 -3.56 5.79 -2.76
CA ILE A 194 -2.66 5.07 -3.65
C ILE A 194 -2.96 3.59 -3.50
N ASN A 195 -3.60 3.02 -4.52
CA ASN A 195 -3.61 1.58 -4.68
C ASN A 195 -2.41 1.20 -5.57
N TYR A 196 -1.28 0.93 -4.93
CA TYR A 196 -0.03 0.61 -5.64
C TYR A 196 -0.15 -0.67 -6.49
N ARG A 197 -1.13 -1.54 -6.21
CA ARG A 197 -1.34 -2.78 -6.96
C ARG A 197 -2.24 -2.60 -8.18
N THR A 198 -3.15 -1.63 -8.18
CA THR A 198 -4.04 -1.33 -9.33
C THR A 198 -4.32 0.15 -9.49
N LEU A 199 -4.30 0.66 -10.72
CA LEU A 199 -4.95 1.94 -11.03
C LEU A 199 -6.47 1.83 -11.02
N VAL A 200 -7.00 0.60 -11.07
CA VAL A 200 -8.44 0.39 -11.16
C VAL A 200 -9.09 0.83 -9.86
N PHE A 201 -9.80 1.96 -9.94
CA PHE A 201 -10.72 2.38 -8.91
C PHE A 201 -12.00 1.56 -9.03
N PRO A 202 -12.51 1.00 -7.92
CA PRO A 202 -13.86 0.48 -7.94
C PRO A 202 -14.79 1.65 -8.29
N ARG A 203 -15.59 1.50 -9.36
CA ARG A 203 -16.56 2.51 -9.85
C ARG A 203 -17.47 3.05 -8.74
N HIS A 204 -17.64 2.27 -7.67
CA HIS A 204 -18.37 2.65 -6.47
C HIS A 204 -17.53 2.26 -5.24
N PRO A 205 -16.78 3.19 -4.63
CA PRO A 205 -16.19 2.96 -3.31
C PRO A 205 -17.31 3.01 -2.26
N ILE A 206 -18.18 1.98 -2.25
CA ILE A 206 -19.31 1.87 -1.31
C ILE A 206 -18.81 1.76 0.13
N THR A 207 -17.56 1.30 0.31
CA THR A 207 -16.86 1.34 1.57
C THR A 207 -15.54 2.07 1.41
N PRO A 208 -15.17 2.97 2.34
CA PRO A 208 -13.82 3.50 2.43
C PRO A 208 -12.88 2.36 2.80
N ARG A 209 -12.49 1.56 1.81
CA ARG A 209 -11.38 0.63 1.99
C ARG A 209 -10.20 1.46 2.46
N THR A 210 -9.63 1.04 3.57
CA THR A 210 -8.55 1.67 4.32
C THR A 210 -7.29 1.68 3.46
N GLY A 211 -7.24 2.59 2.49
CA GLY A 211 -5.98 3.08 1.97
C GLY A 211 -5.09 3.42 3.17
N SER A 212 -3.87 2.91 3.16
CA SER A 212 -2.87 3.28 4.16
C SER A 212 -1.92 4.33 3.61
N ILE A 213 -1.96 4.59 2.31
CA ILE A 213 -1.10 5.55 1.61
C ILE A 213 -1.98 6.39 0.68
N TYR A 214 -1.73 7.68 0.62
CA TYR A 214 -2.50 8.66 -0.13
C TYR A 214 -1.56 9.67 -0.80
N ILE A 215 -1.90 10.12 -2.00
CA ILE A 215 -1.38 11.40 -2.49
C ILE A 215 -2.18 12.53 -1.85
N VAL A 216 -1.51 13.67 -1.65
CA VAL A 216 -2.11 14.94 -1.24
C VAL A 216 -2.11 15.84 -2.45
N ILE A 217 -3.27 16.39 -2.80
CA ILE A 217 -3.45 17.33 -3.90
C ILE A 217 -4.05 18.64 -3.39
N ASP A 218 -3.73 19.74 -4.07
CA ASP A 218 -4.40 21.01 -3.84
C ASP A 218 -5.72 21.13 -4.62
N LEU A 219 -6.38 22.29 -4.49
CA LEU A 219 -7.66 22.58 -5.12
C LEU A 219 -7.64 22.56 -6.65
N ILE A 220 -6.45 22.63 -7.27
CA ILE A 220 -6.27 22.55 -8.73
C ILE A 220 -5.73 21.17 -9.18
N GLY A 221 -5.62 20.22 -8.24
CA GLY A 221 -5.16 18.86 -8.53
C GLY A 221 -3.66 18.75 -8.78
N GLN A 222 -2.85 19.67 -8.27
CA GLN A 222 -1.41 19.50 -8.24
C GLN A 222 -1.01 18.62 -7.06
N LEU A 223 -0.15 17.64 -7.32
CA LEU A 223 0.48 16.81 -6.29
C LEU A 223 1.31 17.69 -5.35
N LYS A 224 1.04 17.63 -4.05
CA LYS A 224 1.80 18.32 -3.00
C LYS A 224 2.67 17.38 -2.18
N ASP A 225 2.16 16.19 -1.86
CA ASP A 225 2.90 15.23 -1.03
C ASP A 225 2.34 13.80 -1.16
N VAL A 226 3.03 12.84 -0.55
CA VAL A 226 2.54 11.48 -0.31
C VAL A 226 2.56 11.20 1.19
N ILE A 227 1.43 10.76 1.73
CA ILE A 227 1.26 10.52 3.16
C ILE A 227 0.76 9.11 3.43
N ALA A 228 1.09 8.59 4.62
CA ALA A 228 0.59 7.30 5.08
C ALA A 228 -0.23 7.45 6.37
N ARG A 229 -1.36 6.72 6.45
CA ARG A 229 -2.24 6.70 7.61
C ARG A 229 -1.75 5.71 8.66
N THR A 230 -1.54 6.18 9.88
CA THR A 230 -1.12 5.37 11.02
C THR A 230 -2.29 4.59 11.63
N SER A 231 -2.00 3.58 12.45
CA SER A 231 -3.04 2.82 13.17
C SER A 231 -3.87 3.69 14.12
N ASP A 232 -3.29 4.81 14.57
CA ASP A 232 -3.94 5.81 15.43
C ASP A 232 -4.78 6.84 14.64
N LYS A 233 -5.03 6.56 13.35
CA LYS A 233 -5.81 7.40 12.43
C LYS A 233 -5.19 8.76 12.11
N ASN A 234 -3.95 9.01 12.52
CA ASN A 234 -3.19 10.17 12.09
C ASN A 234 -2.40 9.87 10.80
N HIS A 235 -1.56 10.81 10.34
CA HIS A 235 -0.79 10.66 9.12
C HIS A 235 0.68 11.02 9.33
N ILE A 236 1.57 10.27 8.69
CA ILE A 236 2.98 10.60 8.48
C ILE A 236 3.23 10.99 7.03
N ARG A 237 4.26 11.80 6.78
CA ARG A 237 4.77 12.02 5.42
C ARG A 237 5.61 10.83 4.99
N CYS A 238 5.53 10.47 3.72
CA CYS A 238 6.47 9.55 3.11
C CYS A 238 7.77 10.28 2.75
N MET A 239 8.86 9.54 2.66
CA MET A 239 10.17 10.13 2.37
C MET A 239 10.44 10.13 0.87
N ARG A 240 10.94 11.24 0.33
CA ARG A 240 11.51 11.24 -1.02
C ARG A 240 12.70 10.28 -1.02
N ALA A 241 12.71 9.36 -1.97
CA ALA A 241 13.76 8.38 -2.10
C ALA A 241 14.19 8.26 -3.55
N ARG A 242 15.47 7.92 -3.74
CA ARG A 242 15.97 7.46 -5.03
C ARG A 242 16.08 5.94 -4.99
N LYS A 243 15.32 5.27 -5.85
CA LYS A 243 15.52 3.85 -6.12
C LYS A 243 16.13 3.72 -7.50
N VAL A 244 17.42 3.40 -7.54
CA VAL A 244 18.09 3.06 -8.79
C VAL A 244 17.43 1.79 -9.30
N SER A 245 16.77 1.87 -10.46
CA SER A 245 16.36 0.67 -11.18
C SER A 245 17.62 -0.19 -11.32
N PRO A 246 17.57 -1.51 -11.04
CA PRO A 246 18.71 -2.38 -11.26
C PRO A 246 19.27 -2.05 -12.64
N ALA A 247 20.57 -1.71 -12.70
CA ALA A 247 21.20 -1.51 -14.00
C ALA A 247 20.90 -2.79 -14.80
N PRO A 248 20.46 -2.69 -16.06
CA PRO A 248 20.42 -3.87 -16.91
C PRO A 248 21.83 -4.47 -16.84
N ASP A 249 21.94 -5.75 -16.44
CA ASP A 249 23.23 -6.42 -16.34
C ASP A 249 23.93 -6.28 -17.70
N ASN A 250 24.97 -5.44 -17.75
CA ASN A 250 25.64 -5.01 -18.98
C ASN A 250 26.45 -6.13 -19.66
N ASP A 251 26.41 -7.35 -19.13
CA ASP A 251 27.25 -8.47 -19.58
C ASP A 251 26.55 -9.40 -20.59
N GLU A 252 25.31 -9.11 -21.03
CA GLU A 252 24.71 -9.79 -22.18
C GLU A 252 24.32 -8.80 -23.32
N PRO A 253 25.30 -8.42 -24.16
CA PRO A 253 25.03 -7.63 -25.36
C PRO A 253 24.38 -8.55 -26.39
N ASN A 254 23.03 -8.58 -26.40
CA ASN A 254 22.14 -8.95 -27.52
C ASN A 254 20.80 -9.58 -27.09
N GLN A 255 20.50 -9.67 -25.80
CA GLN A 255 19.12 -9.89 -25.40
C GLN A 255 18.34 -8.59 -25.62
N ILE A 256 17.69 -8.50 -26.77
CA ILE A 256 16.50 -7.67 -26.99
C ILE A 256 15.75 -7.67 -25.66
N LEU A 257 15.57 -6.49 -25.07
CA LEU A 257 15.00 -6.29 -23.74
C LEU A 257 13.56 -6.83 -23.75
N ASP A 258 13.42 -8.15 -23.60
CA ASP A 258 12.15 -8.83 -23.62
C ASP A 258 11.39 -8.31 -22.42
N LYS A 259 10.40 -7.45 -22.70
CA LYS A 259 9.53 -6.86 -21.68
C LYS A 259 9.13 -7.99 -20.74
N PRO A 260 9.34 -7.84 -19.42
CA PRO A 260 9.23 -8.95 -18.49
C PRO A 260 7.90 -9.68 -18.71
N THR A 261 7.93 -10.95 -19.07
CA THR A 261 6.69 -11.66 -19.40
C THR A 261 5.97 -12.05 -18.11
N ARG A 262 4.64 -11.97 -18.13
CA ARG A 262 3.77 -12.42 -17.02
C ARG A 262 2.94 -13.59 -17.50
N LYS A 263 2.88 -14.62 -16.67
CA LYS A 263 2.07 -15.82 -16.91
C LYS A 263 0.79 -15.71 -16.09
N GLY A 264 -0.33 -16.16 -16.65
CA GLY A 264 -1.62 -16.07 -15.98
C GLY A 264 -2.75 -16.63 -16.82
N TYR A 265 -3.97 -16.26 -16.47
CA TYR A 265 -5.20 -16.72 -17.13
C TYR A 265 -5.99 -15.53 -17.67
N VAL A 266 -6.41 -15.61 -18.93
CA VAL A 266 -7.29 -14.65 -19.58
C VAL A 266 -8.71 -15.20 -19.56
N CYS A 267 -9.60 -14.50 -18.88
CA CYS A 267 -11.03 -14.78 -18.85
C CYS A 267 -11.76 -13.65 -19.58
N LYS A 268 -12.25 -13.91 -20.79
CA LYS A 268 -12.72 -12.86 -21.73
C LYS A 268 -11.61 -11.82 -21.96
N ASP A 269 -11.74 -10.63 -21.39
CA ASP A 269 -10.82 -9.50 -21.57
C ASP A 269 -10.01 -9.20 -20.30
N GLU A 270 -10.06 -10.07 -19.28
CA GLU A 270 -9.37 -9.87 -18.01
C GLU A 270 -8.23 -10.86 -17.81
N PHE A 271 -7.06 -10.34 -17.42
CA PHE A 271 -5.87 -11.15 -17.14
C PHE A 271 -5.61 -11.30 -15.63
N PHE A 272 -5.54 -12.56 -15.19
CA PHE A 272 -5.22 -12.98 -13.82
C PHE A 272 -3.79 -13.54 -13.75
N ASP A 273 -2.86 -12.70 -13.31
CA ASP A 273 -1.44 -13.00 -13.14
C ASP A 273 -1.17 -14.11 -12.09
N ASP A 274 -0.22 -15.01 -12.37
CA ASP A 274 0.11 -16.17 -11.52
C ASP A 274 0.57 -15.74 -10.10
N ILE A 275 1.28 -14.60 -9.97
CA ILE A 275 1.69 -14.06 -8.66
C ILE A 275 0.46 -13.64 -7.85
N TYR A 276 -0.50 -12.97 -8.50
CA TYR A 276 -1.76 -12.61 -7.89
C TYR A 276 -2.52 -13.86 -7.41
N LEU A 277 -2.72 -14.85 -8.28
CA LEU A 277 -3.43 -16.10 -7.95
C LEU A 277 -2.75 -16.89 -6.81
N SER A 278 -1.42 -16.96 -6.82
CA SER A 278 -0.63 -17.60 -5.76
C SER A 278 -0.82 -16.89 -4.41
N HIS A 279 -0.93 -15.57 -4.39
CA HIS A 279 -1.21 -14.82 -3.16
C HIS A 279 -2.59 -15.17 -2.58
N ILE A 280 -3.60 -15.32 -3.44
CA ILE A 280 -4.94 -15.73 -2.99
C ILE A 280 -4.91 -17.13 -2.40
N SER A 281 -4.30 -18.08 -3.11
CA SER A 281 -4.12 -19.48 -2.67
C SER A 281 -3.49 -19.57 -1.27
N ARG A 282 -2.39 -18.84 -1.04
CA ARG A 282 -1.69 -18.84 0.27
C ARG A 282 -2.58 -18.32 1.39
N LYS A 283 -3.46 -17.35 1.11
CA LYS A 283 -4.41 -16.83 2.11
C LYS A 283 -5.44 -17.89 2.47
N PHE A 284 -5.96 -18.64 1.50
CA PHE A 284 -6.92 -19.72 1.75
C PHE A 284 -6.32 -20.85 2.57
N ARG A 285 -5.07 -21.22 2.28
CA ARG A 285 -4.34 -22.21 3.08
C ARG A 285 -4.31 -21.83 4.58
N LYS A 286 -4.29 -20.54 4.91
CA LYS A 286 -4.31 -20.05 6.29
C LYS A 286 -5.71 -20.01 6.93
N GLN A 287 -6.78 -19.90 6.14
CA GLN A 287 -8.15 -19.81 6.66
C GLN A 287 -8.75 -21.18 7.00
N GLY A 288 -8.22 -22.27 6.45
CA GLY A 288 -8.53 -23.65 6.87
C GLY A 288 -9.92 -24.17 6.49
N SER A 289 -10.78 -23.36 5.86
CA SER A 289 -12.10 -23.78 5.37
C SER A 289 -12.14 -23.83 3.84
N PHE A 290 -12.57 -24.97 3.30
CA PHE A 290 -12.81 -25.14 1.86
C PHE A 290 -14.26 -24.79 1.51
N PRO A 291 -14.52 -24.11 0.39
CA PRO A 291 -15.84 -24.13 -0.24
C PRO A 291 -16.15 -25.57 -0.65
N LYS A 292 -17.41 -25.98 -0.51
CA LYS A 292 -17.86 -27.33 -0.88
C LYS A 292 -17.96 -27.56 -2.39
N LEU A 293 -17.75 -26.52 -3.21
CA LEU A 293 -17.95 -26.61 -4.65
C LEU A 293 -16.77 -27.38 -5.28
N ARG A 294 -17.07 -28.53 -5.86
CA ARG A 294 -16.12 -29.39 -6.57
C ARG A 294 -16.26 -29.16 -8.06
N TYR A 295 -15.13 -29.04 -8.73
CA TYR A 295 -15.04 -28.94 -10.17
C TYR A 295 -14.09 -30.01 -10.67
N LYS A 296 -14.42 -30.60 -11.81
CA LYS A 296 -13.63 -31.62 -12.45
C LYS A 296 -13.05 -31.03 -13.72
N LEU A 297 -11.73 -30.91 -13.74
CA LEU A 297 -11.02 -30.44 -14.93
C LEU A 297 -11.13 -31.48 -16.07
N PRO A 298 -10.84 -31.08 -17.32
CA PRO A 298 -10.81 -32.00 -18.47
C PRO A 298 -9.89 -33.22 -18.27
N ASP A 299 -8.83 -33.06 -17.48
CA ASP A 299 -7.89 -34.12 -17.11
C ASP A 299 -8.39 -35.03 -15.97
N ASN A 300 -9.68 -34.94 -15.63
CA ASN A 300 -10.33 -35.69 -14.56
C ASN A 300 -9.86 -35.29 -13.14
N THR A 301 -9.01 -34.26 -12.98
CA THR A 301 -8.52 -33.78 -11.69
C THR A 301 -9.63 -33.07 -10.92
N LEU A 302 -9.85 -33.50 -9.67
CA LEU A 302 -10.79 -32.85 -8.77
C LEU A 302 -10.18 -31.57 -8.16
N CYS A 303 -10.82 -30.43 -8.39
CA CYS A 303 -10.44 -29.13 -7.86
C CYS A 303 -11.53 -28.58 -6.93
N SER A 304 -11.10 -27.81 -5.93
CA SER A 304 -11.99 -26.94 -5.17
C SER A 304 -12.12 -25.61 -5.88
N LEU A 305 -13.35 -25.15 -6.09
CA LEU A 305 -13.60 -23.83 -6.65
C LEU A 305 -13.71 -22.80 -5.54
N TRP A 306 -13.01 -21.68 -5.71
CA TRP A 306 -13.11 -20.54 -4.84
C TRP A 306 -13.61 -19.31 -5.60
N PRO A 307 -14.68 -18.63 -5.17
CA PRO A 307 -15.17 -17.45 -5.88
C PRO A 307 -14.12 -16.34 -5.88
N LEU A 308 -13.68 -15.95 -7.08
CA LEU A 308 -13.03 -14.66 -7.30
C LEU A 308 -14.15 -13.63 -7.26
N ASN A 309 -13.99 -12.57 -6.47
CA ASN A 309 -15.05 -11.59 -6.21
C ASN A 309 -15.78 -11.18 -7.50
N LYS A 310 -17.11 -10.99 -7.40
CA LYS A 310 -17.95 -10.54 -8.50
C LYS A 310 -17.41 -9.24 -9.05
N ILE A 311 -16.84 -9.32 -10.25
CA ILE A 311 -16.81 -8.18 -11.14
C ILE A 311 -18.18 -8.26 -11.80
N GLU A 312 -19.08 -7.32 -11.49
CA GLU A 312 -20.32 -7.18 -12.25
C GLU A 312 -19.93 -6.71 -13.67
N MET A 313 -19.52 -7.66 -14.50
CA MET A 313 -19.19 -7.44 -15.89
C MET A 313 -20.50 -7.49 -16.68
N LYS A 314 -21.03 -6.32 -17.02
CA LYS A 314 -22.01 -6.23 -18.11
C LYS A 314 -21.22 -6.24 -19.43
N VAL A 315 -21.15 -7.38 -20.08
CA VAL A 315 -20.49 -7.55 -21.39
C VAL A 315 -21.43 -8.34 -22.30
N GLY A 316 -22.17 -7.64 -23.17
CA GLY A 316 -23.13 -8.25 -24.11
C GLY A 316 -24.41 -8.78 -23.44
N ASP A 317 -25.20 -9.56 -24.20
CA ASP A 317 -26.41 -10.25 -23.70
C ASP A 317 -26.07 -11.42 -22.76
N ASP A 318 -24.84 -11.94 -22.79
CA ASP A 318 -24.41 -13.07 -21.97
C ASP A 318 -23.77 -12.62 -20.65
N ARG A 319 -24.56 -12.71 -19.57
CA ARG A 319 -24.10 -12.44 -18.20
C ARG A 319 -23.11 -13.51 -17.75
N VAL A 320 -21.87 -13.12 -17.45
CA VAL A 320 -20.96 -13.94 -16.64
C VAL A 320 -21.42 -13.80 -15.20
N ASP A 321 -21.83 -14.92 -14.62
CA ASP A 321 -22.41 -14.86 -13.28
C ASP A 321 -21.30 -14.71 -12.22
N GLU A 322 -20.26 -15.53 -12.30
CA GLU A 322 -19.18 -15.61 -11.32
C GLU A 322 -17.87 -16.14 -11.93
N LEU A 323 -16.73 -15.68 -11.39
CA LEU A 323 -15.39 -16.21 -11.69
C LEU A 323 -14.93 -17.05 -10.49
N TYR A 324 -14.25 -18.16 -10.75
CA TYR A 324 -13.71 -19.02 -9.69
C TYR A 324 -12.25 -19.35 -9.92
N LEU A 325 -11.48 -19.40 -8.84
CA LEU A 325 -10.14 -19.95 -8.79
C LEU A 325 -10.24 -21.47 -8.53
N ALA A 326 -9.77 -22.28 -9.46
CA ALA A 326 -9.67 -23.72 -9.29
C ALA A 326 -8.37 -24.08 -8.58
N LEU A 327 -8.50 -24.68 -7.39
CA LEU A 327 -7.39 -25.07 -6.53
C LEU A 327 -7.32 -26.59 -6.43
N ALA A 328 -6.11 -27.15 -6.56
CA ALA A 328 -5.84 -28.52 -6.17
C ALA A 328 -6.03 -28.72 -4.64
N THR A 329 -6.09 -29.97 -4.20
CA THR A 329 -6.21 -30.35 -2.77
C THR A 329 -5.07 -29.80 -1.89
N ASN A 330 -3.90 -29.54 -2.49
CA ASN A 330 -2.75 -28.92 -1.83
C ASN A 330 -2.69 -27.39 -1.99
N PHE A 331 -3.80 -26.76 -2.38
CA PHE A 331 -3.94 -25.33 -2.65
C PHE A 331 -3.11 -24.80 -3.84
N ARG A 332 -2.50 -25.64 -4.67
CA ARG A 332 -1.86 -25.15 -5.90
C ARG A 332 -2.93 -24.64 -6.87
N VAL A 333 -2.68 -23.47 -7.47
CA VAL A 333 -3.53 -22.91 -8.52
C VAL A 333 -3.48 -23.83 -9.74
N LYS A 334 -4.64 -24.33 -10.16
CA LYS A 334 -4.80 -25.20 -11.32
C LYS A 334 -5.38 -24.47 -12.51
N ASP A 335 -6.38 -23.63 -12.28
CA ASP A 335 -7.06 -22.89 -13.33
C ASP A 335 -7.82 -21.68 -12.77
N VAL A 336 -8.31 -20.82 -13.66
CA VAL A 336 -9.41 -19.88 -13.40
C VAL A 336 -10.58 -20.32 -14.28
N VAL A 337 -11.79 -20.38 -13.73
CA VAL A 337 -12.99 -20.80 -14.47
C VAL A 337 -14.07 -19.72 -14.41
N MET A 338 -14.77 -19.50 -15.51
CA MET A 338 -15.94 -18.65 -15.61
C MET A 338 -17.21 -19.48 -15.50
N GLN A 339 -18.21 -18.96 -14.80
CA GLN A 339 -19.56 -19.51 -14.84
C GLN A 339 -20.40 -18.78 -15.90
N LEU A 340 -20.86 -19.54 -16.90
CA LEU A 340 -21.75 -19.10 -17.96
C LEU A 340 -23.05 -19.89 -17.84
N GLY A 341 -24.04 -19.33 -17.14
CA GLY A 341 -25.26 -20.06 -16.78
C GLY A 341 -24.97 -21.24 -15.84
N GLU A 342 -25.20 -22.46 -16.30
CA GLU A 342 -24.91 -23.68 -15.54
C GLU A 342 -23.51 -24.24 -15.78
N ASP A 343 -22.84 -23.78 -16.84
CA ASP A 343 -21.56 -24.32 -17.27
C ASP A 343 -20.37 -23.60 -16.61
N LEU A 344 -19.31 -24.36 -16.36
CA LEU A 344 -18.03 -23.87 -15.87
C LEU A 344 -16.98 -24.01 -16.96
N VAL A 345 -16.58 -22.87 -17.53
CA VAL A 345 -15.65 -22.80 -18.66
C VAL A 345 -14.27 -22.37 -18.17
N PRO A 346 -13.21 -23.15 -18.42
CA PRO A 346 -11.86 -22.77 -18.05
C PRO A 346 -11.38 -21.56 -18.84
N CYS A 347 -10.61 -20.70 -18.18
CA CYS A 347 -10.00 -19.53 -18.80
C CYS A 347 -8.74 -19.93 -19.57
N LYS A 348 -8.38 -19.12 -20.56
CA LYS A 348 -7.22 -19.42 -21.41
C LYS A 348 -5.95 -19.05 -20.67
N ARG A 349 -5.01 -19.98 -20.52
CA ARG A 349 -3.69 -19.68 -19.97
C ARG A 349 -2.86 -18.92 -21.00
N GLU A 350 -2.31 -17.76 -20.63
CA GLU A 350 -1.53 -16.92 -21.53
C GLU A 350 -0.25 -16.38 -20.89
N VAL A 351 0.68 -15.97 -21.75
CA VAL A 351 1.91 -15.24 -21.40
C VAL A 351 1.83 -13.88 -22.07
N ILE A 352 1.77 -12.81 -21.27
CA ILE A 352 1.65 -11.44 -21.77
C ILE A 352 2.92 -10.64 -21.44
N ALA A 353 3.28 -9.68 -22.29
CA ALA A 353 4.35 -8.74 -21.97
C ALA A 353 3.92 -7.81 -20.81
N ALA A 354 4.77 -7.63 -19.80
CA ALA A 354 4.50 -6.65 -18.75
C ALA A 354 4.46 -5.24 -19.35
N GLY A 355 3.41 -4.50 -19.01
CA GLY A 355 3.22 -3.11 -19.44
C GLY A 355 2.39 -2.94 -20.72
N SER A 356 1.66 -3.95 -21.18
CA SER A 356 0.61 -3.73 -22.19
C SER A 356 -0.49 -2.82 -21.61
N PRO A 357 -0.77 -1.64 -22.20
CA PRO A 357 -1.79 -0.71 -21.70
C PRO A 357 -3.21 -1.25 -21.77
N ASP A 358 -3.47 -2.23 -22.64
CA ASP A 358 -4.83 -2.70 -22.95
C ASP A 358 -5.37 -3.74 -21.97
N ASN A 359 -4.54 -4.23 -21.05
CA ASN A 359 -4.95 -5.24 -20.09
C ASN A 359 -5.12 -4.60 -18.71
N LEU A 360 -6.38 -4.31 -18.35
CA LEU A 360 -6.78 -3.92 -17.00
C LEU A 360 -6.41 -5.04 -16.03
N ILE A 361 -5.22 -4.94 -15.44
CA ILE A 361 -4.78 -5.84 -14.38
C ILE A 361 -5.62 -5.52 -13.13
N PHE A 362 -6.66 -6.30 -12.89
CA PHE A 362 -7.45 -6.27 -11.66
C PHE A 362 -6.72 -7.01 -10.53
N ARG A 363 -5.85 -6.32 -9.79
CA ARG A 363 -5.35 -6.79 -8.49
C ARG A 363 -6.27 -6.33 -7.35
N TYR A 364 -7.19 -7.19 -6.94
CA TYR A 364 -8.04 -6.96 -5.77
C TYR A 364 -7.24 -6.71 -4.49
N ASN A 365 -7.82 -5.88 -3.62
CA ASN A 365 -7.43 -5.79 -2.21
C ASN A 365 -8.26 -6.80 -1.41
N PHE A 366 -7.60 -7.75 -0.74
CA PHE A 366 -8.21 -9.01 -0.26
C PHE A 366 -8.79 -8.98 1.14
N ASP A 367 -8.87 -7.82 1.80
CA ASP A 367 -9.46 -7.74 3.15
C ASP A 367 -11.00 -7.81 3.16
N ASP A 368 -11.62 -8.14 2.03
CA ASP A 368 -13.03 -7.88 1.74
C ASP A 368 -13.95 -9.09 1.63
N PHE A 369 -13.57 -10.29 2.10
CA PHE A 369 -14.60 -11.31 2.30
C PHE A 369 -15.40 -10.93 3.55
N SER A 370 -16.55 -10.30 3.36
CA SER A 370 -17.52 -10.20 4.44
C SER A 370 -17.92 -11.62 4.84
N ARG A 371 -18.08 -11.89 6.15
CA ARG A 371 -18.61 -13.18 6.63
C ARG A 371 -19.93 -13.54 5.92
N TRP A 372 -20.66 -12.53 5.46
CA TRP A 372 -21.88 -12.64 4.68
C TRP A 372 -21.68 -13.29 3.30
N GLU A 373 -20.67 -12.91 2.52
CA GLU A 373 -20.44 -13.49 1.18
C GLU A 373 -20.03 -14.97 1.26
N ILE A 374 -19.22 -15.31 2.27
CA ILE A 374 -18.86 -16.72 2.55
C ILE A 374 -20.12 -17.52 2.94
N ALA A 375 -21.00 -16.93 3.77
CA ALA A 375 -22.26 -17.57 4.16
C ALA A 375 -23.22 -17.74 2.97
N LYS A 376 -23.29 -16.75 2.05
CA LYS A 376 -24.12 -16.80 0.84
C LYS A 376 -23.65 -17.88 -0.13
N ALA A 377 -22.34 -17.98 -0.38
CA ALA A 377 -21.76 -19.04 -1.21
C ALA A 377 -22.03 -20.44 -0.60
N ALA A 378 -21.88 -20.57 0.73
CA ALA A 378 -22.21 -21.81 1.43
C ALA A 378 -23.70 -22.18 1.35
N ALA A 379 -24.60 -21.20 1.36
CA ALA A 379 -26.04 -21.41 1.22
C ALA A 379 -26.43 -21.87 -0.20
N ILE A 380 -25.82 -21.30 -1.24
CA ILE A 380 -26.04 -21.71 -2.64
C ILE A 380 -25.58 -23.16 -2.85
N ALA A 381 -24.39 -23.52 -2.36
CA ALA A 381 -23.88 -24.89 -2.43
C ALA A 381 -24.79 -25.90 -1.71
N ARG A 382 -25.40 -25.51 -0.57
CA ARG A 382 -26.38 -26.36 0.14
C ARG A 382 -27.68 -26.57 -0.63
N LYS A 383 -28.14 -25.58 -1.41
CA LYS A 383 -29.35 -25.72 -2.25
C LYS A 383 -29.10 -26.63 -3.46
N LYS A 384 -27.94 -26.52 -4.12
CA LYS A 384 -27.61 -27.40 -5.28
C LYS A 384 -27.46 -28.88 -4.89
N ASN A 385 -26.97 -29.19 -3.68
CA ASN A 385 -26.91 -30.57 -3.17
C ASN A 385 -28.26 -31.24 -2.89
N ARG A 386 -29.39 -30.53 -2.96
CA ARG A 386 -30.73 -31.13 -2.81
C ARG A 386 -31.29 -31.68 -4.12
N TYR A 387 -30.69 -31.34 -5.27
CA TYR A 387 -31.19 -31.74 -6.60
C TYR A 387 -30.42 -32.89 -7.24
N TYR A 388 -29.33 -33.35 -6.62
CA TYR A 388 -28.64 -34.58 -6.98
C TYR A 388 -28.55 -35.48 -5.75
N PRO A 389 -29.56 -36.32 -5.48
CA PRO A 389 -29.33 -37.47 -4.64
C PRO A 389 -28.37 -38.39 -5.41
N TYR A 390 -27.27 -38.78 -4.76
CA TYR A 390 -26.46 -39.90 -5.22
C TYR A 390 -27.30 -41.18 -5.26
#